data_AF-A0A3A1WSP0-F1
#
_entry.id   AF-A0A3A1WSP0-F1
#
_cell.length_a   1.000
_cell.length_b   1.000
_cell.length_c   1.000
_cell.angle_alpha   90.00
_cell.angle_beta   90.00
_cell.angle_gamma   90.00
#
_symmetry.space_group_name_H-M   'P 1'
#
loop_
_entity.id
_entity.type
_entity.pdbx_description
1 polymer ?
#
loop_
_entity_poly.entity_id
_entity_poly.type
_entity_poly.pdbx_seq_one_letter_code
_entity_poly.pdbx_strand_id
1 'polypeptide(L)'
;MNEKMKHPVLWTIFFTVVSLLWIFPIAIVFINSFKSKIYIASEPFSFDPKTFIGLGNYSLGIERTNLIMSFWWTIVITVGAVILILLCTSMCAWWIVRVNNWFAVMLYVLFLFNMIVP
;
A
#
# COMPACT_ATOMS: atom_id res chain seq x y z
N MET A 1 -2.83 -4.12 35.53
CA MET A 1 -1.76 -3.84 34.56
C MET A 1 -1.89 -2.39 34.09
N ASN A 2 -1.25 -1.45 34.78
CA ASN A 2 -1.16 -0.07 34.33
C ASN A 2 0.25 0.41 34.66
N GLU A 3 1.23 -0.15 33.95
CA GLU A 3 2.61 0.30 34.00
C GLU A 3 2.63 1.72 33.43
N LYS A 4 2.79 2.74 34.29
CA LYS A 4 2.94 4.12 33.84
C LYS A 4 4.19 4.20 32.96
N MET A 5 4.01 4.48 31.68
CA MET A 5 5.13 4.63 30.74
C MET A 5 6.14 5.63 31.28
N LYS A 6 7.40 5.21 31.41
CA LYS A 6 8.50 6.11 31.79
C LYS A 6 8.74 7.09 30.64
N HIS A 7 8.66 8.39 30.93
CA HIS A 7 8.79 9.51 29.98
C HIS A 7 7.79 9.48 28.80
N PRO A 8 6.48 9.65 29.07
CA PRO A 8 5.46 9.62 28.01
C PRO A 8 5.71 10.70 26.94
N VAL A 9 6.22 11.86 27.36
CA VAL A 9 6.54 12.98 26.45
C VAL A 9 7.64 12.62 25.45
N LEU A 10 8.68 11.89 25.88
CA LEU A 10 9.77 11.48 24.97
C LEU A 10 9.26 10.51 23.90
N TRP A 11 8.43 9.54 24.29
CA TRP A 11 7.82 8.60 23.35
C TRP A 11 6.87 9.29 22.38
N THR A 12 6.07 10.24 22.85
CA THR A 12 5.20 11.03 21.97
C THR A 12 6.02 11.81 20.94
N ILE A 13 7.05 12.54 21.37
CA ILE A 13 7.91 13.30 20.45
C ILE A 13 8.58 12.37 19.44
N PHE A 14 9.12 11.24 19.88
CA PHE A 14 9.76 10.27 19.00
C PHE A 14 8.81 9.76 17.92
N PHE A 15 7.61 9.27 18.30
CA PHE A 15 6.64 8.77 17.33
C PHE A 15 6.08 9.88 16.43
N THR A 16 5.97 11.12 16.92
CA THR A 16 5.59 12.27 16.09
C THR A 16 6.64 12.58 15.03
N VAL A 17 7.93 12.54 15.38
CA VAL A 17 9.01 12.75 14.39
C VAL A 17 9.01 11.63 13.35
N VAL A 18 8.88 10.37 13.79
CA VAL A 18 8.84 9.21 12.88
C VAL A 18 7.64 9.28 11.93
N SER A 19 6.45 9.64 12.44
CA SER A 19 5.26 9.76 11.59
C SER A 19 5.37 10.89 10.58
N LEU A 20 5.93 12.05 10.97
CA LEU A 20 6.17 13.16 10.06
C LEU A 20 7.14 12.77 8.95
N LEU A 21 8.25 12.08 9.28
CA LEU A 21 9.20 11.58 8.27
C LEU A 21 8.55 10.59 7.30
N TRP A 22 7.62 9.76 7.78
CA TRP A 22 6.91 8.79 6.93
C TRP A 22 5.88 9.43 6.00
N ILE A 23 5.20 10.48 6.47
CA ILE A 23 4.19 11.22 5.68
C ILE A 23 4.85 12.20 4.71
N PHE A 24 6.04 12.71 5.03
CA PHE A 24 6.79 13.69 4.23
C PHE A 24 6.86 13.37 2.72
N PRO A 25 7.26 12.18 2.26
CA PRO A 25 7.30 11.87 0.82
C PRO A 25 5.91 11.92 0.17
N ILE A 26 4.87 11.48 0.88
CA ILE A 26 3.48 11.52 0.38
C ILE A 26 3.02 12.97 0.23
N ALA A 27 3.33 13.82 1.21
CA ALA A 27 3.00 15.24 1.17
C ALA A 27 3.68 15.94 -0.02
N ILE A 28 4.94 15.64 -0.31
CA ILE A 28 5.67 16.19 -1.47
C ILE A 28 5.02 15.77 -2.79
N VAL A 29 4.65 14.49 -2.95
CA VAL A 29 3.97 14.01 -4.16
C VAL A 29 2.61 14.70 -4.32
N PHE A 30 1.89 14.91 -3.21
CA PHE A 30 0.61 15.62 -3.22
C PHE A 30 0.76 17.09 -3.64
N ILE A 31 1.77 17.81 -3.15
CA ILE A 31 2.00 19.20 -3.57
C ILE A 31 2.42 19.25 -5.05
N ASN A 32 3.28 18.31 -5.46
CA ASN A 32 3.78 18.23 -6.82
C ASN A 32 2.70 17.81 -7.84
N SER A 33 1.63 17.11 -7.43
CA SER A 33 0.53 16.75 -8.34
C SER A 33 -0.22 17.98 -8.88
N PHE A 34 -0.17 19.12 -8.17
CA PHE A 34 -0.75 20.39 -8.61
C PHE A 34 0.24 21.28 -9.39
N LYS A 35 1.53 20.91 -9.46
CA LYS A 35 2.57 21.68 -10.17
C LYS A 35 2.67 21.31 -11.64
N SER A 36 3.12 22.26 -12.45
CA SER A 36 3.44 22.02 -13.86
C SER A 36 4.59 21.05 -14.05
N LYS A 37 4.48 20.15 -15.05
CA LYS A 37 5.46 19.08 -15.35
C LYS A 37 6.91 19.57 -15.48
N ILE A 38 7.09 20.82 -15.88
CA ILE A 38 8.40 21.47 -16.06
C ILE A 38 9.06 21.84 -14.71
N TYR A 39 8.27 22.06 -13.66
CA TYR A 39 8.74 22.52 -12.34
C TYR A 39 8.83 21.41 -11.28
N ILE A 40 8.42 20.18 -11.61
CA ILE A 40 8.45 19.03 -10.67
C ILE A 40 9.90 18.63 -10.34
N ALA A 41 10.83 18.75 -11.30
CA ALA A 41 12.23 18.34 -11.14
C ALA A 41 13.18 19.48 -10.75
N SER A 42 12.85 20.73 -11.08
CA SER A 42 13.72 21.88 -10.81
C SER A 42 13.57 22.42 -9.38
N GLU A 43 12.36 22.45 -8.83
CA GLU A 43 12.09 22.99 -7.50
C GLU A 43 11.05 22.14 -6.73
N PRO A 44 11.42 20.94 -6.26
CA PRO A 44 10.49 20.00 -5.63
C PRO A 44 9.89 20.52 -4.30
N PHE A 45 10.59 21.40 -3.59
CA PHE A 45 10.16 21.94 -2.29
C PHE A 45 9.58 23.37 -2.35
N SER A 46 9.64 24.06 -3.50
CA SER A 46 9.16 25.45 -3.58
C SER A 46 7.63 25.50 -3.61
N PHE A 47 7.01 26.32 -2.77
CA PHE A 47 5.59 26.62 -2.83
C PHE A 47 5.39 27.96 -3.56
N ASP A 48 5.77 28.04 -4.84
CA ASP A 48 5.52 29.25 -5.64
C ASP A 48 4.11 29.19 -6.26
N PRO A 49 3.20 30.14 -5.95
CA PRO A 49 1.88 30.23 -6.56
C PRO A 49 1.88 30.26 -8.09
N LYS A 50 2.97 30.68 -8.72
CA LYS A 50 3.08 30.77 -10.19
C LYS A 50 3.18 29.42 -10.89
N THR A 51 3.51 28.35 -10.15
CA THR A 51 3.70 26.99 -10.69
C THR A 51 2.45 26.11 -10.60
N PHE A 52 1.37 26.62 -9.98
CA PHE A 52 0.14 25.89 -9.69
C PHE A 52 -0.79 25.83 -10.92
N ILE A 53 -0.98 24.65 -11.52
CA ILE A 53 -1.91 24.46 -12.66
C ILE A 53 -3.31 23.98 -12.20
N GLY A 54 -3.60 24.01 -10.90
CA GLY A 54 -4.88 23.54 -10.37
C GLY A 54 -5.17 22.07 -10.74
N LEU A 55 -6.38 21.78 -11.21
CA LEU A 55 -6.83 20.42 -11.57
C LEU A 55 -6.45 19.97 -12.99
N GLY A 56 -5.68 20.78 -13.73
CA GLY A 56 -5.31 20.47 -15.13
C GLY A 56 -4.55 19.14 -15.28
N ASN A 57 -3.65 18.83 -14.34
CA ASN A 57 -2.92 17.56 -14.32
C ASN A 57 -3.84 16.35 -14.07
N TYR A 58 -4.88 16.52 -13.27
CA TYR A 58 -5.84 15.46 -12.98
C TYR A 58 -6.74 15.18 -14.19
N SER A 59 -7.23 16.22 -14.87
CA SER A 59 -8.01 16.06 -16.11
C SER A 59 -7.19 15.38 -17.21
N LEU A 60 -5.98 15.87 -17.46
CA LEU A 60 -5.05 15.28 -18.43
C LEU A 60 -4.67 13.84 -18.05
N GLY A 61 -4.52 13.55 -16.76
CA GLY A 61 -4.23 12.21 -16.26
C GLY A 61 -5.39 11.25 -16.46
N ILE A 62 -6.63 11.69 -16.25
CA ILE A 62 -7.82 10.84 -16.46
C ILE A 62 -7.97 10.50 -17.94
N GLU A 63 -7.81 11.48 -18.83
CA GLU A 63 -7.98 11.33 -20.27
C GLU A 63 -6.87 10.49 -20.90
N ARG A 64 -5.60 10.71 -20.54
CA ARG A 64 -4.46 9.99 -21.12
C ARG A 64 -4.32 8.55 -20.64
N THR A 65 -4.76 8.26 -19.42
CA THR A 65 -4.48 6.98 -18.76
C THR A 65 -5.71 6.06 -18.68
N ASN A 66 -6.86 6.49 -19.24
CA ASN A 66 -8.15 5.80 -19.09
C ASN A 66 -8.39 5.36 -17.64
N LEU A 67 -8.21 6.29 -16.69
CA LEU A 67 -8.14 5.96 -15.26
C LEU A 67 -9.38 5.20 -14.77
N ILE A 68 -10.56 5.52 -15.29
CA ILE A 68 -11.81 4.84 -14.92
C ILE A 68 -11.76 3.35 -15.31
N MET A 69 -11.27 3.03 -16.51
CA MET A 69 -11.19 1.65 -16.98
C MET A 69 -10.13 0.87 -16.20
N SER A 70 -8.95 1.47 -16.01
CA SER A 70 -7.85 0.87 -15.24
C SER A 70 -8.23 0.64 -13.77
N PHE A 71 -8.99 1.56 -13.17
CA PHE A 71 -9.52 1.43 -11.82
C PHE A 71 -10.49 0.26 -11.71
N TRP A 72 -11.43 0.12 -12.66
CA TRP A 72 -12.38 -0.99 -12.66
C TRP A 72 -11.69 -2.35 -12.75
N TRP A 73 -10.75 -2.51 -13.69
CA TRP A 73 -9.97 -3.75 -13.80
C TRP A 73 -9.17 -4.07 -12.53
N THR A 74 -8.58 -3.06 -11.89
CA THR A 74 -7.84 -3.24 -10.64
C THR A 74 -8.76 -3.75 -9.53
N ILE A 75 -9.96 -3.19 -9.39
CA ILE A 75 -10.95 -3.66 -8.40
C ILE A 75 -11.38 -5.09 -8.69
N VAL A 76 -11.74 -5.38 -9.94
CA VAL A 76 -12.22 -6.72 -10.33
C VAL A 76 -11.15 -7.77 -10.04
N ILE A 77 -9.90 -7.50 -10.42
CA ILE A 77 -8.79 -8.43 -10.22
C ILE A 77 -8.47 -8.57 -8.73
N THR A 78 -8.36 -7.47 -7.97
CA THR A 78 -7.99 -7.53 -6.54
C THR A 78 -9.07 -8.19 -5.70
N VAL A 79 -10.32 -7.75 -5.81
CA VAL A 79 -11.44 -8.32 -5.05
C VAL A 79 -11.72 -9.75 -5.48
N GLY A 80 -11.74 -10.02 -6.80
CA GLY A 80 -11.95 -11.35 -7.33
C GLY A 80 -10.85 -12.33 -6.89
N ALA A 81 -9.58 -11.91 -6.96
CA ALA A 81 -8.46 -12.73 -6.48
C ALA A 81 -8.55 -12.99 -4.98
N VAL A 82 -8.85 -11.98 -4.15
CA VAL A 82 -8.97 -12.17 -2.70
C VAL A 82 -10.08 -13.15 -2.35
N ILE A 83 -11.25 -13.07 -3.00
CA ILE A 83 -12.36 -14.02 -2.77
C ILE A 83 -11.93 -15.44 -3.12
N LEU A 84 -11.31 -15.63 -4.30
CA LEU A 84 -10.87 -16.94 -4.75
C LEU A 84 -9.77 -17.52 -3.85
N ILE A 85 -8.78 -16.70 -3.48
CA ILE A 85 -7.70 -17.08 -2.57
C ILE A 85 -8.27 -17.50 -1.23
N LEU A 86 -9.16 -16.70 -0.62
CA LEU A 86 -9.76 -17.03 0.68
C LEU A 86 -10.56 -18.34 0.63
N LEU A 87 -11.35 -18.55 -0.42
CA LEU A 87 -12.13 -19.77 -0.59
C LEU A 87 -11.21 -21.00 -0.71
N CYS A 88 -10.23 -20.95 -1.61
CA CYS A 88 -9.32 -22.07 -1.85
C CYS A 88 -8.41 -22.35 -0.65
N THR A 89 -7.81 -21.31 -0.05
CA THR A 89 -6.90 -21.46 1.10
C THR A 89 -7.62 -21.93 2.36
N SER A 90 -8.83 -21.44 2.63
CA SER A 90 -9.63 -21.87 3.79
C SER A 90 -10.03 -23.34 3.70
N MET A 91 -10.52 -23.79 2.55
CA MET A 91 -10.89 -25.20 2.33
C MET A 91 -9.67 -26.13 2.44
N CYS A 92 -8.54 -25.72 1.87
CA CYS A 92 -7.29 -26.48 1.93
C CYS A 92 -6.73 -26.55 3.37
N ALA A 93 -6.71 -25.41 4.08
CA ALA A 93 -6.24 -25.34 5.46
C ALA A 93 -7.06 -26.23 6.42
N TRP A 94 -8.39 -26.24 6.26
CA TRP A 94 -9.25 -27.10 7.08
C TRP A 94 -8.93 -28.58 6.88
N TRP A 95 -8.74 -29.01 5.63
CA TRP A 95 -8.42 -30.40 5.32
C TRP A 95 -7.05 -30.81 5.87
N ILE A 96 -6.02 -29.97 5.69
CA ILE A 96 -4.66 -30.23 6.18
C ILE A 96 -4.63 -30.43 7.70
N VAL A 97 -5.37 -29.61 8.46
CA VAL A 97 -5.38 -29.68 9.93
C VAL A 97 -6.18 -30.88 10.45
N ARG A 98 -7.22 -31.30 9.73
CA ARG A 98 -8.12 -32.39 10.19
C ARG A 98 -7.72 -33.77 9.72
N VAL A 99 -7.00 -33.89 8.61
CA VAL A 99 -6.63 -35.17 8.02
C VAL A 99 -5.12 -35.40 8.20
N ASN A 100 -4.77 -36.29 9.13
CA ASN A 100 -3.37 -36.67 9.40
C ASN A 100 -2.86 -37.71 8.38
N ASN A 101 -2.80 -37.32 7.10
CA ASN A 101 -2.26 -38.16 6.02
C ASN A 101 -0.93 -37.59 5.51
N TRP A 102 -0.05 -38.44 4.97
CA TRP A 102 1.24 -38.03 4.43
C TRP A 102 1.12 -36.97 3.32
N PHE A 103 0.08 -37.04 2.48
CA PHE A 103 -0.22 -36.02 1.47
C PHE A 103 -0.50 -34.63 2.05
N ALA A 104 -1.15 -34.53 3.22
CA ALA A 104 -1.41 -33.26 3.88
C ALA A 104 -0.11 -32.60 4.39
N VAL A 105 0.79 -33.42 4.94
CA VAL A 105 2.12 -32.98 5.38
C VAL A 105 2.97 -32.54 4.20
N MET A 106 2.96 -33.29 3.09
CA MET A 106 3.66 -32.92 1.86
C MET A 106 3.20 -31.56 1.32
N LEU A 107 1.88 -31.35 1.20
CA LEU A 107 1.30 -30.08 0.73
C LEU A 107 1.66 -28.91 1.63
N TYR A 108 1.61 -29.10 2.96
CA TYR A 108 1.98 -28.07 3.93
C TYR A 108 3.45 -27.64 3.79
N VAL A 109 4.37 -28.60 3.67
CA VAL A 109 5.80 -28.33 3.47
C VAL A 109 6.05 -27.63 2.13
N LEU A 110 5.31 -28.00 1.08
CA LEU A 110 5.44 -27.38 -0.25
C LEU A 110 4.98 -25.90 -0.24
N PHE A 111 3.89 -25.58 0.46
CA PHE A 111 3.47 -24.19 0.66
C PHE A 111 4.49 -23.36 1.45
N LEU A 112 5.07 -23.94 2.51
CA LEU A 112 6.15 -23.32 3.28
C LEU A 112 7.38 -23.05 2.43
N PHE A 113 7.77 -24.03 1.60
CA PHE A 113 8.88 -23.89 0.68
C PHE A 113 8.65 -22.76 -0.34
N ASN A 114 7.44 -22.64 -0.90
CA ASN A 114 7.07 -21.56 -1.80
C ASN A 114 7.12 -20.16 -1.14
N MET A 115 6.94 -20.04 0.17
CA MET A 115 7.07 -18.74 0.87
C MET A 115 8.53 -18.39 1.20
N ILE A 116 9.40 -19.39 1.31
CA ILE A 116 10.81 -19.23 1.72
C ILE A 116 11.73 -19.03 0.51
N VAL A 117 11.44 -19.67 -0.62
CA VAL A 117 12.24 -19.53 -1.83
C VAL A 117 11.79 -18.29 -2.60
N PRO A 118 12.67 -17.29 -2.81
CA PRO A 118 12.36 -16.09 -3.56
C PRO A 118 12.24 -16.35 -5.07
#